data_AF-A0A8S3YC24-F1
#
_entry.id   AF-A0A8S3YC24-F1
#
_cell.length_a   1.000
_cell.length_b   1.000
_cell.length_c   1.000
_cell.angle_alpha   90.00
_cell.angle_beta   90.00
_cell.angle_gamma   90.00
#
_symmetry.space_group_name_H-M   'P 1'
#
loop_
_entity.id
_entity.type
_entity.pdbx_description
1 polymer ?
#
loop_
_entity_poly.entity_id
_entity_poly.type
_entity_poly.pdbx_seq_one_letter_code
_entity_poly.pdbx_strand_id
1 'polypeptide(L)'
;MLSKAKPNQIGLLKKPDVQDKYFTHLDMKIAILLSVFVAVVVARPEEDLYSKYEYFDVKEVITNQRLLKAYSHCFLGKEKCTSEGKDFKKLIPEAVRTECVKCSEKQKSLLAQVIKAVVEQLPVEWEELSKEYNPNGVYTVSLNQFLEKYANN
;
A
#
# COMPACT_ATOMS: atom_id res chain seq x y z
N MET A 1 -56.61 56.09 -58.35
CA MET A 1 -55.69 55.28 -59.18
C MET A 1 -54.85 54.42 -58.26
N LEU A 2 -54.74 53.14 -58.64
CA LEU A 2 -54.06 52.06 -57.92
C LEU A 2 -52.54 52.31 -57.87
N SER A 3 -51.88 51.98 -56.75
CA SER A 3 -50.87 50.90 -56.79
C SER A 3 -50.43 50.50 -55.37
N LYS A 4 -50.33 49.17 -55.21
CA LYS A 4 -49.88 48.42 -54.04
C LYS A 4 -48.35 48.47 -53.92
N ALA A 5 -47.78 48.30 -52.72
CA ALA A 5 -46.71 47.32 -52.46
C ALA A 5 -46.33 47.23 -50.96
N LYS A 6 -45.96 46.00 -50.56
CA LYS A 6 -45.68 45.44 -49.22
C LYS A 6 -44.42 45.97 -48.51
N PRO A 7 -44.28 45.72 -47.20
CA PRO A 7 -43.02 45.85 -46.47
C PRO A 7 -42.09 44.67 -46.81
N ASN A 8 -40.80 44.94 -47.03
CA ASN A 8 -39.78 43.92 -47.28
C ASN A 8 -38.75 43.88 -46.15
N GLN A 9 -38.62 42.70 -45.53
CA GLN A 9 -37.56 42.37 -44.59
C GLN A 9 -36.25 42.14 -45.35
N ILE A 10 -35.15 42.68 -44.84
CA ILE A 10 -33.80 42.23 -45.21
C ILE A 10 -33.19 41.57 -43.99
N GLY A 11 -32.90 40.28 -44.15
CA GLY A 11 -32.41 39.38 -43.12
C GLY A 11 -30.95 39.57 -42.73
N LEU A 12 -30.69 39.16 -41.49
CA LEU A 12 -29.60 38.28 -41.04
C LEU A 12 -28.29 38.27 -41.84
N LEU A 13 -27.21 38.74 -41.20
CA LEU A 13 -25.90 38.09 -41.28
C LEU A 13 -25.50 37.61 -39.88
N LYS A 14 -25.90 36.38 -39.55
CA LYS A 14 -25.40 35.63 -38.39
C LYS A 14 -23.98 35.15 -38.74
N LYS A 15 -22.94 35.66 -38.07
CA LYS A 15 -21.58 35.15 -38.21
C LYS A 15 -21.51 33.71 -37.65
N PRO A 16 -20.78 32.79 -38.29
CA PRO A 16 -20.67 31.41 -37.83
C PRO A 16 -19.77 31.29 -36.58
N ASP A 17 -20.24 30.50 -35.61
CA ASP A 17 -19.52 30.04 -34.42
C ASP A 17 -18.23 29.30 -34.81
N VAL A 18 -17.07 29.96 -34.64
CA VAL A 18 -15.74 29.33 -34.76
C VAL A 18 -15.13 29.06 -33.37
N GLN A 19 -15.60 29.73 -32.32
CA GLN A 19 -15.00 29.66 -30.98
C GLN A 19 -15.32 28.36 -30.22
N ASP A 20 -16.50 27.76 -30.45
CA ASP A 20 -16.97 26.57 -29.69
C ASP A 20 -16.24 25.27 -30.04
N LYS A 21 -15.69 25.16 -31.24
CA LYS A 21 -14.96 23.96 -31.68
C LYS A 21 -13.58 23.83 -31.05
N TYR A 22 -12.96 24.95 -30.63
CA TYR A 22 -11.63 24.94 -30.03
C TYR A 22 -11.67 24.60 -28.53
N PHE A 23 -12.74 25.02 -27.84
CA PHE A 23 -12.98 24.75 -26.42
C PHE A 23 -13.17 23.24 -26.17
N THR A 24 -14.03 22.59 -26.96
CA THR A 24 -14.31 21.14 -26.87
C THR A 24 -13.11 20.24 -27.22
N HIS A 25 -12.18 20.71 -28.05
CA HIS A 25 -11.03 19.93 -28.50
C HIS A 25 -9.84 19.94 -27.53
N LEU A 26 -9.80 20.92 -26.62
CA LEU A 26 -8.77 21.09 -25.58
C LEU A 26 -9.11 20.27 -24.33
N ASP A 27 -10.39 20.25 -23.92
CA ASP A 27 -10.88 19.47 -22.78
C ASP A 27 -10.70 17.95 -22.97
N MET A 28 -10.92 17.45 -24.19
CA MET A 28 -10.74 16.02 -24.50
C MET A 28 -9.28 15.57 -24.41
N LYS A 29 -8.33 16.41 -24.84
CA LYS A 29 -6.89 16.09 -24.76
C LYS A 29 -6.39 16.12 -23.32
N ILE A 30 -6.87 17.07 -22.52
CA ILE A 30 -6.57 17.15 -21.09
C ILE A 30 -7.18 15.96 -20.35
N ALA A 31 -8.42 15.58 -20.66
CA ALA A 31 -9.07 14.40 -20.08
C ALA A 31 -8.34 13.09 -20.44
N ILE A 32 -7.85 12.95 -21.68
CA ILE A 32 -7.05 11.80 -22.12
C ILE A 32 -5.68 11.78 -21.43
N LEU A 33 -5.01 12.94 -21.30
CA LEU A 33 -3.72 13.01 -20.60
C LEU A 33 -3.86 12.70 -19.09
N LEU A 34 -4.93 13.19 -18.46
CA LEU A 34 -5.26 12.88 -17.06
C LEU A 34 -5.61 11.40 -16.88
N SER A 35 -6.37 10.80 -17.80
CA SER A 35 -6.73 9.37 -17.70
C SER A 35 -5.50 8.46 -17.90
N VAL A 36 -4.59 8.81 -18.79
CA VAL A 36 -3.30 8.11 -18.96
C VAL A 36 -2.42 8.25 -17.71
N PHE A 37 -2.38 9.43 -17.09
CA PHE A 37 -1.61 9.64 -15.86
C PHE A 37 -2.16 8.81 -14.68
N VAL A 38 -3.50 8.74 -14.53
CA VAL A 38 -4.15 7.89 -13.54
C VAL A 38 -3.86 6.41 -13.80
N ALA A 39 -3.92 5.95 -15.05
CA ALA A 39 -3.62 4.56 -15.40
C ALA A 39 -2.17 4.15 -15.09
N VAL A 40 -1.20 5.05 -15.30
CA VAL A 40 0.22 4.80 -14.99
C VAL A 40 0.50 4.74 -13.48
N VAL A 41 -0.26 5.46 -12.65
CA VAL A 41 -0.15 5.38 -11.19
C VAL A 41 -0.66 4.03 -10.65
N VAL A 42 -1.69 3.47 -11.27
CA VAL A 42 -2.28 2.16 -10.87
C VAL A 42 -1.45 0.98 -11.38
N ALA A 43 -0.74 1.13 -12.50
CA ALA A 43 0.01 0.05 -13.14
C ALA A 43 1.41 -0.19 -12.57
N ARG A 44 1.72 0.23 -11.33
CA ARG A 44 2.98 -0.14 -10.69
C ARG A 44 2.89 -1.61 -10.28
N PRO A 45 3.70 -2.52 -10.86
CA PRO A 45 3.85 -3.83 -10.25
C PRO A 45 4.40 -3.60 -8.84
N GLU A 46 3.60 -3.85 -7.81
CA GLU A 46 4.15 -4.10 -6.48
C GLU A 46 5.08 -5.31 -6.69
N GLU A 47 6.41 -5.10 -6.66
CA GLU A 47 7.31 -6.22 -6.43
C GLU A 47 6.82 -6.88 -5.13
N ASP A 48 6.26 -8.08 -5.25
CA ASP A 48 5.65 -8.75 -4.12
C ASP A 48 6.75 -9.12 -3.12
N LEU A 49 6.99 -8.21 -2.17
CA LEU A 49 7.99 -8.37 -1.11
C LEU A 49 7.72 -9.63 -0.27
N TYR A 50 6.48 -10.14 -0.25
CA TYR A 50 6.18 -11.42 0.38
C TYR A 50 6.75 -12.59 -0.42
N SER A 51 6.58 -12.60 -1.75
CA SER A 51 7.12 -13.67 -2.61
C SER A 51 8.65 -13.74 -2.62
N LYS A 52 9.33 -12.59 -2.50
CA LYS A 52 10.80 -12.48 -2.54
C LYS A 52 11.52 -13.34 -1.49
N TYR A 53 10.86 -13.61 -0.36
CA TYR A 53 11.46 -14.26 0.81
C TYR A 53 10.79 -15.58 1.21
N GLU A 54 10.17 -16.27 0.27
CA GLU A 54 9.47 -17.55 0.52
C GLU A 54 10.36 -18.66 1.13
N TYR A 55 11.68 -18.58 0.89
CA TYR A 55 12.69 -19.53 1.37
C TYR A 55 13.61 -18.97 2.46
N PHE A 56 13.27 -17.83 3.07
CA PHE A 56 14.08 -17.26 4.14
C PHE A 56 14.15 -18.20 5.35
N ASP A 57 15.36 -18.45 5.87
CA ASP A 57 15.57 -19.37 7.00
C ASP A 57 15.23 -18.68 8.34
N VAL A 58 13.94 -18.74 8.69
CA VAL A 58 13.45 -18.27 9.98
C VAL A 58 14.05 -19.04 11.14
N LYS A 59 14.39 -20.33 10.96
CA LYS A 59 14.91 -21.17 12.04
C LYS A 59 16.27 -20.69 12.50
N GLU A 60 17.15 -20.30 11.58
CA GLU A 60 18.44 -19.70 11.91
C GLU A 60 18.26 -18.44 12.76
N VAL A 61 17.30 -17.58 12.41
CA VAL A 61 17.01 -16.35 13.15
C VAL A 61 16.50 -16.63 14.56
N ILE A 62 15.47 -17.47 14.72
CA ILE A 62 14.82 -17.68 16.03
C ILE A 62 15.64 -18.54 17.00
N THR A 63 16.59 -19.34 16.49
CA THR A 63 17.49 -20.16 17.33
C THR A 63 18.76 -19.43 17.72
N ASN A 64 19.08 -18.32 17.05
CA ASN A 64 20.22 -17.48 17.37
C ASN A 64 19.75 -16.16 17.99
N GLN A 65 19.72 -16.10 19.33
CA GLN A 65 19.25 -14.93 20.07
C GLN A 65 19.97 -13.63 19.67
N ARG A 66 21.26 -13.69 19.31
CA ARG A 66 22.01 -12.52 18.81
C ARG A 66 21.44 -12.02 17.49
N LEU A 67 21.12 -12.93 16.58
CA LEU A 67 20.53 -12.59 15.27
C LEU A 67 19.09 -12.09 15.44
N LEU A 68 18.26 -12.78 16.24
CA LEU A 68 16.90 -12.35 16.56
C LEU A 68 16.87 -10.92 17.13
N LYS A 69 17.81 -10.61 18.03
CA LYS A 69 17.96 -9.28 18.62
C LYS A 69 18.41 -8.25 17.59
N ALA A 70 19.34 -8.58 16.70
CA ALA A 70 19.77 -7.67 15.63
C ALA A 70 18.60 -7.31 14.68
N TYR A 71 17.75 -8.29 14.31
CA TYR A 71 16.53 -8.01 13.54
C TYR A 71 15.54 -7.14 14.32
N SER A 72 15.31 -7.43 15.60
CA SER A 72 14.43 -6.63 16.46
C SER A 72 14.91 -5.18 16.59
N HIS A 73 16.21 -4.97 16.79
CA HIS A 73 16.83 -3.65 16.81
C HIS A 73 16.73 -2.93 15.46
N CYS A 74 16.86 -3.64 14.34
CA CYS A 74 16.60 -3.10 13.01
C CYS A 74 15.17 -2.59 12.89
N PHE A 75 14.18 -3.37 13.33
CA PHE A 75 12.76 -2.99 13.29
C PHE A 75 12.49 -1.76 14.17
N LEU A 76 13.13 -1.68 15.34
CA LEU A 76 13.11 -0.49 16.21
C LEU A 76 13.94 0.70 15.69
N GLY A 77 14.71 0.53 14.62
CA GLY A 77 15.58 1.58 14.08
C GLY A 77 16.81 1.89 14.92
N LYS A 78 17.17 1.01 15.87
CA LYS A 78 18.34 1.12 16.74
C LYS A 78 19.64 0.69 16.05
N GLU A 79 19.54 -0.22 15.09
CA GLU A 79 20.67 -0.74 14.33
C GLU A 79 20.41 -0.73 12.82
N LYS A 80 21.48 -0.87 12.03
CA LYS A 80 21.37 -1.02 10.58
C LYS A 80 20.70 -2.35 10.24
N CYS A 81 19.67 -2.28 9.43
CA CYS A 81 19.04 -3.46 8.85
C CYS A 81 19.89 -4.06 7.72
N THR A 82 19.85 -5.40 7.61
CA THR A 82 20.21 -6.12 6.38
C THR A 82 19.25 -5.74 5.24
N SER A 83 19.50 -6.23 4.03
CA SER A 83 18.59 -5.98 2.90
C SER A 83 17.19 -6.54 3.19
N GLU A 84 17.14 -7.78 3.68
CA GLU A 84 15.95 -8.51 4.09
C GLU A 84 15.22 -7.80 5.23
N GLY A 85 15.96 -7.41 6.28
CA GLY A 85 15.40 -6.70 7.43
C GLY A 85 14.74 -5.37 7.04
N LYS A 86 15.28 -4.66 6.03
CA LYS A 86 14.64 -3.43 5.52
C LYS A 86 13.31 -3.71 4.85
N ASP A 87 13.24 -4.79 4.08
CA ASP A 87 12.01 -5.15 3.37
C ASP A 87 10.96 -5.64 4.35
N PHE A 88 11.32 -6.51 5.30
CA PHE A 88 10.41 -6.92 6.39
C PHE A 88 9.93 -5.72 7.21
N LYS A 89 10.82 -4.80 7.60
CA LYS A 89 10.45 -3.60 8.36
C LYS A 89 9.35 -2.78 7.67
N LYS A 90 9.36 -2.69 6.34
CA LYS A 90 8.33 -1.98 5.57
C LYS A 90 6.97 -2.68 5.61
N LEU A 91 6.96 -4.01 5.77
CA LEU A 91 5.74 -4.84 5.79
C LEU A 91 5.07 -4.88 7.17
N ILE A 92 5.83 -4.72 8.27
CA ILE A 92 5.29 -4.82 9.64
C ILE A 92 4.02 -4.00 9.86
N PRO A 93 3.92 -2.71 9.46
CA PRO A 93 2.71 -1.92 9.72
C PRO A 93 1.47 -2.44 8.99
N GLU A 94 1.63 -3.11 7.85
CA GLU A 94 0.52 -3.73 7.13
C GLU A 94 0.17 -5.07 7.79
N ALA A 95 1.16 -5.94 8.01
CA ALA A 95 0.95 -7.25 8.63
C ALA A 95 0.27 -7.18 10.00
N VAL A 96 0.61 -6.18 10.83
CA VAL A 96 -0.03 -5.96 12.15
C VAL A 96 -1.50 -5.58 12.01
N ARG A 97 -1.86 -4.80 10.98
CA ARG A 97 -3.23 -4.32 10.78
C ARG A 97 -4.15 -5.36 10.12
N THR A 98 -3.57 -6.23 9.30
CA THR A 98 -4.33 -7.13 8.42
C THR A 98 -4.14 -8.60 8.77
N GLU A 99 -3.42 -8.91 9.85
CA GLU A 99 -3.03 -10.28 10.21
C GLU A 99 -2.29 -10.98 9.06
N CYS A 100 -1.42 -10.23 8.35
CA CYS A 100 -0.63 -10.75 7.24
C CYS A 100 -1.52 -11.35 6.14
N VAL A 101 -2.59 -10.65 5.71
CA VAL A 101 -3.58 -11.20 4.75
C VAL A 101 -2.96 -11.59 3.40
N LYS A 102 -1.87 -10.91 3.00
CA LYS A 102 -1.12 -11.21 1.77
C LYS A 102 -0.18 -12.42 1.90
N CYS A 103 -0.02 -12.96 3.10
CA CYS A 103 0.94 -14.02 3.40
C CYS A 103 0.35 -15.41 3.15
N SER A 104 1.16 -16.32 2.62
CA SER A 104 0.81 -17.74 2.56
C SER A 104 0.67 -18.34 3.97
N GLU A 105 -0.05 -19.45 4.11
CA GLU A 105 -0.21 -20.11 5.42
C GLU A 105 1.15 -20.52 6.02
N LYS A 106 2.12 -20.92 5.17
CA LYS A 106 3.50 -21.16 5.60
C LYS A 106 4.14 -19.90 6.16
N GLN A 107 4.02 -18.77 5.47
CA GLN A 107 4.58 -17.50 5.94
C GLN A 107 3.93 -17.03 7.24
N LYS A 108 2.61 -17.24 7.42
CA LYS A 108 1.93 -16.93 8.68
C LYS A 108 2.46 -17.78 9.83
N SER A 109 2.64 -19.08 9.61
CA SER A 109 3.25 -19.97 10.61
C SER A 109 4.67 -19.53 10.99
N LEU A 110 5.51 -19.24 9.99
CA LEU A 110 6.86 -18.76 10.24
C LEU A 110 6.89 -17.40 10.96
N LEU A 111 6.02 -16.46 10.57
CA LEU A 111 5.87 -15.17 11.23
C LEU A 111 5.43 -15.34 12.69
N ALA A 112 4.47 -16.24 12.96
CA ALA A 112 4.01 -16.54 14.31
C ALA A 112 5.13 -17.13 15.18
N GLN A 113 5.98 -18.00 14.62
CA GLN A 113 7.16 -18.52 15.32
C GLN A 113 8.18 -17.41 15.64
N VAL A 114 8.42 -16.47 14.73
CA VAL A 114 9.29 -15.31 15.00
C VAL A 114 8.72 -14.46 16.12
N ILE A 115 7.44 -14.09 16.04
CA ILE A 115 6.81 -13.26 17.07
C ILE A 115 6.87 -13.95 18.43
N LYS A 116 6.52 -15.24 18.49
CA LYS A 116 6.62 -16.04 19.72
C LYS A 116 8.04 -16.06 20.27
N ALA A 117 9.04 -16.26 19.42
CA ALA A 117 10.45 -16.22 19.84
C ALA A 117 10.85 -14.86 20.41
N VAL A 118 10.41 -13.74 19.82
CA VAL A 118 10.68 -12.40 20.35
C VAL A 118 9.99 -12.20 21.70
N VAL A 119 8.72 -12.60 21.83
CA VAL A 119 7.96 -12.51 23.10
C VAL A 119 8.65 -13.29 24.22
N GLU A 120 9.09 -14.52 23.93
CA GLU A 120 9.66 -15.43 24.93
C GLU A 120 11.13 -15.13 25.26
N GLN A 121 11.94 -14.77 24.25
CA GLN A 121 13.40 -14.64 24.39
C GLN A 121 13.89 -13.19 24.53
N LEU A 122 13.10 -12.21 24.08
CA LEU A 122 13.45 -10.79 24.01
C LEU A 122 12.32 -9.89 24.55
N PRO A 123 11.89 -10.06 25.81
CA PRO A 123 10.72 -9.36 26.35
C PRO A 123 10.87 -7.83 26.37
N VAL A 124 12.10 -7.33 26.52
CA VAL A 124 12.38 -5.87 26.48
C VAL A 124 12.15 -5.32 25.09
N GLU A 125 12.72 -5.96 24.07
CA GLU A 125 12.52 -5.57 22.67
C GLU A 125 11.06 -5.76 22.23
N TRP A 126 10.38 -6.80 22.73
CA TRP A 126 8.95 -7.01 22.48
C TRP A 126 8.09 -5.83 22.98
N GLU A 127 8.37 -5.32 24.17
CA GLU A 127 7.65 -4.17 24.73
C GLU A 127 7.84 -2.93 23.85
N GLU A 128 9.07 -2.69 23.40
CA GLU A 128 9.38 -1.56 22.51
C GLU A 128 8.73 -1.72 21.13
N LEU A 129 8.77 -2.93 20.55
CA LEU A 129 8.13 -3.22 19.27
C LEU A 129 6.61 -3.04 19.36
N SER A 130 6.02 -3.47 20.47
CA SER A 130 4.59 -3.28 20.74
C SER A 130 4.24 -1.80 20.81
N LYS A 131 5.07 -0.99 21.46
CA LYS A 131 4.88 0.48 21.50
C LYS A 131 5.05 1.13 20.13
N GLU A 132 5.99 0.67 19.32
CA GLU A 132 6.23 1.21 17.97
C GLU A 132 5.08 0.89 17.00
N TYR A 133 4.61 -0.36 16.99
CA TYR A 133 3.68 -0.85 15.96
C TYR A 133 2.23 -1.03 16.43
N ASN A 134 1.98 -1.08 17.73
CA ASN A 134 0.66 -1.21 18.33
C ASN A 134 0.52 -0.35 19.63
N PRO A 135 0.80 0.97 19.59
CA PRO A 135 0.88 1.81 20.79
C PRO A 135 -0.39 1.83 21.65
N ASN A 136 -1.56 1.68 21.02
CA ASN A 136 -2.86 1.70 21.70
C ASN A 136 -3.37 0.30 22.05
N GLY A 137 -2.62 -0.77 21.75
CA GLY A 137 -3.01 -2.15 22.02
C GLY A 137 -4.20 -2.66 21.19
N VAL A 138 -4.62 -1.95 20.15
CA VAL A 138 -5.82 -2.30 19.36
C VAL A 138 -5.69 -3.63 18.62
N TYR A 139 -4.46 -4.06 18.31
CA TYR A 139 -4.19 -5.34 17.62
C TYR A 139 -3.80 -6.47 18.58
N THR A 140 -3.90 -6.29 19.90
CA THR A 140 -3.46 -7.32 20.86
C THR A 140 -4.30 -8.58 20.77
N VAL A 141 -5.63 -8.44 20.61
CA VAL A 141 -6.54 -9.59 20.52
C VAL A 141 -6.32 -10.37 19.23
N SER A 142 -6.25 -9.68 18.07
CA SER A 142 -5.99 -10.33 16.78
C SER A 142 -4.61 -10.98 16.75
N LEU A 143 -3.60 -10.35 17.33
CA LEU A 143 -2.28 -10.93 17.47
C LEU A 143 -2.30 -12.22 18.28
N ASN A 144 -2.98 -12.25 19.44
CA ASN A 144 -3.07 -13.45 20.26
C ASN A 144 -3.77 -14.59 19.49
N GLN A 145 -4.87 -14.30 18.80
CA GLN A 145 -5.58 -15.27 17.95
C GLN A 145 -4.68 -15.79 16.81
N PHE A 146 -3.90 -14.90 16.19
CA PHE A 146 -2.94 -15.26 15.16
C PHE A 146 -1.88 -16.22 15.72
N LEU A 147 -1.33 -15.95 16.91
CA LEU A 147 -0.34 -16.81 17.55
C LEU A 147 -0.91 -18.17 17.95
N GLU A 148 -2.13 -18.21 18.52
CA GLU A 148 -2.81 -19.47 18.85
C GLU A 148 -3.00 -20.36 17.62
N LYS A 149 -3.34 -19.74 16.48
CA LYS A 149 -3.58 -20.46 15.23
C LYS A 149 -2.30 -20.93 14.53
N TYR A 150 -1.23 -20.13 14.58
CA TYR A 150 -0.09 -20.30 13.68
C TYR A 150 1.24 -20.67 14.36
N ALA A 151 1.42 -20.42 15.67
CA ALA A 151 2.72 -20.56 16.33
C ALA A 151 3.08 -21.98 16.78
N ASN A 152 2.14 -22.94 16.71
CA ASN A 152 2.32 -24.31 17.21
C ASN A 152 2.30 -25.37 16.10
N ASN A 153 2.39 -24.97 14.83
CA ASN A 153 2.50 -25.87 13.67
C ASN A 153 3.96 -26.11 13.29
#